data_AF-A0A0N1BFP4-F1
#
_entry.id   AF-A0A0N1BFP4-F1
#
_cell.length_a   1.000
_cell.length_b   1.000
_cell.length_c   1.000
_cell.angle_alpha   90.00
_cell.angle_beta   90.00
_cell.angle_gamma   90.00
#
_symmetry.space_group_name_H-M   'P 1'
#
loop_
_entity.id
_entity.type
_entity.pdbx_description
1 polymer ?
#
loop_
_entity_poly.entity_id
_entity_poly.type
_entity_poly.pdbx_seq_one_letter_code
_entity_poly.pdbx_strand_id
1 'polypeptide(L)'
;MPTPWPQTPHTFSPHAIHLIRTSVQTNLALSQMADQKASILMGATFVVFTISVGQARSGNFTLPLIVLALFAFLSAMCAVFAILPSVRGTPTPKANVPPGSTNFMFFGNFSAMAEDDFADLVIDQLHTDETIFRTMLRDVHQNGMVLQHKKYRYLGHAYRIFLIGLSLTFALFLVELALGRSLI
;
A
#
# COMPACT_ATOMS: atom_id res chain seq x y z
N MET A 1 26.48 26.86 1.34
CA MET A 1 26.96 25.54 1.82
C MET A 1 27.42 24.74 0.62
N PRO A 2 28.46 23.89 0.69
CA PRO A 2 28.85 23.04 -0.42
C PRO A 2 27.74 22.00 -0.66
N THR A 3 27.29 21.85 -1.91
CA THR A 3 26.36 20.78 -2.27
C THR A 3 27.05 19.42 -2.04
N PRO A 4 26.37 18.38 -1.49
CA PRO A 4 27.00 17.09 -1.17
C PRO A 4 27.46 16.27 -2.39
N TRP A 5 27.29 16.80 -3.61
CA TRP A 5 27.39 16.05 -4.85
C TRP A 5 28.47 16.66 -5.75
N PRO A 6 29.35 15.85 -6.36
CA PRO A 6 30.33 16.35 -7.31
C PRO A 6 29.60 17.01 -8.50
N GLN A 7 29.85 18.30 -8.71
CA GLN A 7 29.28 19.10 -9.80
C GLN A 7 29.98 18.82 -11.13
N THR A 8 30.01 17.57 -11.58
CA THR A 8 30.36 17.28 -12.96
C THR A 8 29.21 17.74 -13.85
N PRO A 9 29.43 18.53 -14.92
CA PRO A 9 28.35 18.93 -15.82
C PRO A 9 27.77 17.68 -16.48
N HIS A 10 26.68 17.16 -15.92
CA HIS A 10 25.94 16.05 -16.51
C HIS A 10 25.03 16.63 -17.60
N THR A 11 25.39 16.42 -18.86
CA THR A 11 24.44 16.64 -19.96
C THR A 11 23.37 15.56 -19.88
N PHE A 12 22.16 15.92 -19.48
CA PHE A 12 21.05 14.97 -19.44
C PHE A 12 20.51 14.67 -20.84
N SER A 13 20.01 13.46 -21.03
CA SER A 13 19.27 13.11 -22.25
C SER A 13 18.02 14.00 -22.35
N PRO A 14 17.65 14.48 -23.57
CA PRO A 14 16.38 15.17 -23.79
C PRO A 14 15.15 14.37 -23.33
N HIS A 15 15.28 13.04 -23.21
CA HIS A 15 14.22 12.14 -22.75
C HIS A 15 14.18 11.92 -21.24
N ALA A 16 15.10 12.51 -20.46
CA ALA A 16 15.19 12.30 -19.02
C ALA A 16 13.91 12.72 -18.28
N ILE A 17 13.36 13.90 -18.61
CA ILE A 17 12.10 14.38 -18.03
C ILE A 17 10.92 13.46 -18.36
N HIS A 18 10.89 12.88 -19.56
CA HIS A 18 9.84 11.92 -19.95
C HIS A 18 9.91 10.65 -19.11
N LEU A 19 11.10 10.07 -18.93
CA LEU A 19 11.29 8.89 -18.08
C LEU A 19 10.81 9.13 -16.65
N ILE A 20 11.18 10.25 -16.05
CA ILE A 20 10.80 10.57 -14.67
C ILE A 20 9.28 10.81 -14.57
N ARG A 21 8.69 11.58 -15.49
CA ARG A 21 7.24 11.80 -15.52
C ARG A 21 6.46 10.50 -15.71
N THR A 22 6.89 9.62 -16.62
CA THR A 22 6.29 8.30 -16.81
C THR A 22 6.43 7.45 -15.54
N SER A 23 7.54 7.55 -14.82
CA SER A 23 7.74 6.83 -13.55
C SER A 23 6.78 7.32 -12.46
N VAL A 24 6.61 8.64 -12.30
CA VAL A 24 5.61 9.23 -11.38
C VAL A 24 4.20 8.74 -11.72
N GLN A 25 3.81 8.82 -13.00
CA GLN A 25 2.50 8.35 -13.47
C GLN A 25 2.30 6.85 -13.22
N THR A 26 3.32 6.04 -13.49
CA THR A 26 3.28 4.59 -13.21
C THR A 26 3.11 4.31 -11.72
N ASN A 27 3.80 5.07 -10.86
CA ASN A 27 3.67 4.92 -9.41
C ASN A 27 2.26 5.24 -8.91
N LEU A 28 1.67 6.34 -9.40
CA LEU A 28 0.28 6.70 -9.11
C LEU A 28 -0.69 5.61 -9.58
N ALA A 29 -0.50 5.09 -10.80
CA ALA A 29 -1.32 4.02 -11.35
C ALA A 29 -1.21 2.73 -10.50
N LEU A 30 0.00 2.32 -10.08
CA LEU A 30 0.19 1.17 -9.19
C LEU A 30 -0.51 1.37 -7.84
N SER A 31 -0.49 2.58 -7.29
CA SER A 31 -1.22 2.93 -6.06
C SER A 31 -2.73 2.76 -6.22
N GLN A 32 -3.29 3.28 -7.32
CA GLN A 32 -4.72 3.14 -7.63
C GLN A 32 -5.12 1.68 -7.89
N MET A 33 -4.28 0.92 -8.61
CA MET A 33 -4.51 -0.51 -8.84
C MET A 33 -4.52 -1.32 -7.53
N ALA A 34 -3.66 -0.97 -6.57
CA ALA A 34 -3.66 -1.61 -5.26
C ALA A 34 -4.98 -1.34 -4.51
N ASP A 35 -5.46 -0.09 -4.52
CA ASP A 35 -6.73 0.28 -3.87
C ASP A 35 -7.92 -0.42 -4.54
N GLN A 36 -7.92 -0.52 -5.87
CA GLN A 36 -8.94 -1.25 -6.61
C GLN A 36 -8.95 -2.74 -6.24
N LYS A 37 -7.77 -3.39 -6.24
CA LYS A 37 -7.65 -4.81 -5.86
C LYS A 37 -8.11 -5.07 -4.44
N ALA A 38 -7.72 -4.20 -3.51
CA ALA A 38 -8.14 -4.29 -2.11
C ALA A 38 -9.65 -4.11 -1.96
N SER A 39 -10.25 -3.15 -2.67
CA SER A 39 -11.70 -2.90 -2.64
C SER A 39 -12.51 -4.08 -3.21
N ILE A 40 -12.05 -4.67 -4.33
CA ILE A 40 -12.67 -5.88 -4.90
C ILE A 40 -12.58 -7.06 -3.92
N LEU A 41 -11.39 -7.31 -3.36
CA LEU A 41 -11.18 -8.40 -2.41
C LEU A 41 -12.03 -8.22 -1.15
N MET A 42 -12.08 -6.99 -0.61
CA MET A 42 -12.92 -6.65 0.53
C MET A 42 -14.39 -6.96 0.24
N GLY A 43 -14.93 -6.49 -0.90
CA GLY A 43 -16.30 -6.78 -1.32
C GLY A 43 -16.59 -8.28 -1.40
N ALA A 44 -15.73 -9.05 -2.06
CA ALA A 44 -15.87 -10.50 -2.14
C ALA A 44 -15.87 -11.17 -0.75
N THR A 45 -14.93 -10.78 0.12
CA THR A 45 -14.82 -11.34 1.48
C THR A 45 -16.02 -11.00 2.36
N PHE A 46 -16.60 -9.79 2.23
CA PHE A 46 -17.82 -9.42 2.98
C PHE A 46 -19.06 -10.15 2.47
N VAL A 47 -19.19 -10.40 1.17
CA VAL A 47 -20.27 -11.23 0.63
C VAL A 47 -20.19 -12.65 1.19
N VAL A 48 -19.01 -13.28 1.12
CA VAL A 48 -18.79 -14.62 1.68
C VAL A 48 -19.09 -14.68 3.18
N PHE A 49 -18.62 -13.69 3.94
CA PHE A 49 -18.90 -13.56 5.36
C PHE A 49 -20.40 -13.44 5.64
N THR A 50 -21.09 -12.54 4.94
CA THR A 50 -22.53 -12.29 5.13
C THR A 50 -23.36 -13.54 4.85
N ILE A 51 -23.06 -14.26 3.77
CA ILE A 51 -23.74 -15.52 3.43
C ILE A 51 -23.46 -16.58 4.50
N SER A 52 -22.20 -16.72 4.93
CA SER A 52 -21.81 -17.72 5.94
C SER A 52 -22.52 -17.49 7.27
N VAL A 53 -22.60 -16.24 7.73
CA VAL A 53 -23.33 -15.87 8.95
C VAL A 53 -24.84 -16.04 8.78
N GLY A 54 -25.39 -15.71 7.62
CA GLY A 54 -26.81 -15.94 7.30
C GLY A 54 -27.19 -17.42 7.39
N GLN A 55 -26.36 -18.30 6.84
CA GLN A 55 -26.55 -19.75 6.90
C GLN A 55 -26.39 -20.29 8.33
N ALA A 56 -25.43 -19.79 9.09
CA ALA A 56 -25.28 -20.17 10.50
C ALA A 56 -26.52 -19.79 11.34
N ARG A 57 -27.14 -18.64 11.06
CA ARG A 57 -28.36 -18.17 11.75
C ARG A 57 -29.61 -18.96 11.37
N SER A 58 -29.68 -19.51 10.16
CA SER A 58 -30.81 -20.32 9.70
C SER A 58 -30.82 -21.76 10.24
N GLY A 59 -29.90 -22.09 11.17
CA GLY A 59 -29.80 -23.40 11.80
C GLY A 59 -28.77 -24.33 11.16
N ASN A 60 -28.12 -23.92 10.07
CA ASN A 60 -27.03 -24.67 9.43
C ASN A 60 -25.69 -24.32 10.08
N PHE A 61 -25.51 -24.73 11.34
CA PHE A 61 -24.29 -24.45 12.10
C PHE A 61 -23.25 -25.55 11.88
N THR A 62 -22.51 -25.48 10.76
CA THR A 62 -21.45 -26.45 10.42
C THR A 62 -20.05 -25.88 10.63
N LEU A 63 -19.08 -26.75 10.95
CA LEU A 63 -17.70 -26.36 11.17
C LEU A 63 -17.08 -25.66 9.93
N PRO A 64 -17.30 -26.12 8.67
CA PRO A 64 -16.82 -25.43 7.48
C PRO A 64 -17.30 -23.98 7.37
N LEU A 65 -18.55 -23.69 7.76
CA LEU A 65 -19.14 -22.34 7.68
C LEU A 65 -18.50 -21.39 8.69
N ILE A 66 -18.20 -21.86 9.90
CA ILE A 66 -17.53 -21.06 10.94
C ILE A 66 -16.12 -20.68 10.47
N VAL A 67 -15.38 -21.67 9.96
CA VAL A 67 -14.04 -21.44 9.41
C VAL A 67 -14.10 -20.46 8.24
N LEU A 68 -15.07 -20.62 7.34
CA LEU A 68 -15.23 -19.73 6.18
C LEU A 68 -15.49 -18.28 6.63
N ALA A 69 -16.44 -18.10 7.56
CA ALA A 69 -16.78 -16.79 8.10
C ALA A 69 -15.58 -16.12 8.78
N LEU A 70 -14.85 -16.87 9.62
CA LEU A 70 -13.68 -16.35 10.34
C LEU A 70 -12.57 -15.87 9.39
N PHE A 71 -12.20 -16.68 8.42
CA PHE A 71 -11.15 -16.33 7.47
C PHE A 71 -11.57 -15.23 6.49
N ALA A 72 -12.84 -15.24 6.04
CA ALA A 72 -13.39 -14.17 5.23
C ALA A 72 -13.35 -12.83 5.97
N PHE A 73 -13.76 -12.81 7.25
CA PHE A 73 -13.68 -11.62 8.09
C PHE A 73 -12.25 -11.13 8.28
N LEU A 74 -11.31 -12.02 8.62
CA LEU A 74 -9.91 -11.65 8.82
C LEU A 74 -9.26 -11.11 7.53
N SER A 75 -9.57 -11.72 6.38
CA SER A 75 -9.14 -11.21 5.07
C SER A 75 -9.72 -9.83 4.79
N ALA A 76 -11.01 -9.62 5.04
CA ALA A 76 -11.67 -8.32 4.86
C ALA A 76 -10.97 -7.23 5.67
N MET A 77 -10.63 -7.52 6.94
CA MET A 77 -9.87 -6.59 7.80
C MET A 77 -8.49 -6.25 7.21
N CYS A 78 -7.75 -7.22 6.69
CA CYS A 78 -6.49 -6.95 6.01
C CYS A 78 -6.67 -6.10 4.74
N ALA A 79 -7.72 -6.33 3.96
CA ALA A 79 -8.04 -5.50 2.79
C ALA A 79 -8.40 -4.06 3.19
N VAL A 80 -9.13 -3.87 4.31
CA VAL A 80 -9.40 -2.54 4.88
C VAL A 80 -8.09 -1.83 5.25
N PHE A 81 -7.16 -2.51 5.91
CA PHE A 81 -5.85 -1.92 6.24
C PHE A 81 -5.01 -1.58 5.01
N ALA A 82 -5.22 -2.24 3.86
CA ALA A 82 -4.53 -1.91 2.63
C ALA A 82 -5.01 -0.58 2.01
N ILE A 83 -6.30 -0.24 2.16
CA ILE A 83 -6.88 1.01 1.63
C ILE A 83 -6.90 2.15 2.64
N LEU A 84 -6.69 1.86 3.93
CA LEU A 84 -6.73 2.86 4.99
C LEU A 84 -5.67 3.95 4.71
N PRO A 85 -6.05 5.25 4.71
CA PRO A 85 -5.09 6.32 4.52
C PRO A 85 -4.05 6.25 5.65
N SER A 86 -2.78 6.17 5.28
CA SER A 86 -1.72 6.09 6.27
C SER A 86 -1.38 7.49 6.80
N VAL A 87 -2.13 7.95 7.81
CA VAL A 87 -1.89 9.25 8.49
C VAL A 87 -0.75 9.16 9.53
N ARG A 88 0.00 8.05 9.56
CA ARG A 88 1.04 7.83 10.57
C ARG A 88 2.42 8.21 10.06
N GLY A 89 2.94 9.27 10.66
CA GLY A 89 4.35 9.56 10.81
C GLY A 89 4.71 10.90 10.20
N THR A 90 4.63 11.96 11.02
CA THR A 90 5.58 13.06 10.93
C THR A 90 6.97 12.44 10.87
N PRO A 91 7.70 12.57 9.76
CA PRO A 91 9.08 12.15 9.73
C PRO A 91 9.79 13.15 10.62
N THR A 92 10.08 12.75 11.86
CA THR A 92 11.06 13.48 12.65
C THR A 92 12.31 13.53 11.79
N PRO A 93 12.82 14.73 11.44
CA PRO A 93 14.08 14.82 10.74
C PRO A 93 15.09 14.07 11.60
N LYS A 94 15.61 12.94 11.11
CA LYS A 94 16.70 12.29 11.80
C LYS A 94 17.81 13.35 11.87
N ALA A 95 18.26 13.70 13.07
CA ALA A 95 19.24 14.77 13.31
C ALA A 95 20.58 14.58 12.55
N ASN A 96 20.78 13.42 11.92
CA ASN A 96 21.98 13.04 11.16
C ASN A 96 21.77 12.98 9.64
N VAL A 97 20.73 13.63 9.09
CA VAL A 97 20.46 13.63 7.65
C VAL A 97 21.23 14.80 7.01
N PRO A 98 22.14 14.54 6.04
CA PRO A 98 22.90 15.60 5.39
C PRO A 98 21.97 16.67 4.80
N PRO A 99 22.31 17.98 4.92
CA PRO A 99 21.56 19.04 4.27
C PRO A 99 21.41 18.74 2.77
N GLY A 100 20.16 18.78 2.28
CA GLY A 100 19.83 18.44 0.90
C GLY A 100 19.59 16.94 0.62
N SER A 101 19.34 16.09 1.62
CA SER A 101 18.99 14.67 1.41
C SER A 101 17.55 14.27 1.82
N THR A 102 16.80 15.18 2.43
CA THR A 102 15.38 14.98 2.76
C THR A 102 14.50 15.17 1.52
N ASN A 103 13.50 14.30 1.35
CA ASN A 103 12.48 14.47 0.31
C ASN A 103 11.36 15.39 0.81
N PHE A 104 11.52 16.70 0.63
CA PHE A 104 10.52 17.67 1.06
C PHE A 104 9.21 17.58 0.27
N MET A 105 9.22 17.05 -0.96
CA MET A 105 8.00 16.82 -1.76
C MET A 105 7.11 15.69 -1.22
N PHE A 106 7.61 14.87 -0.29
CA PHE A 106 6.80 13.80 0.29
C PHE A 106 5.68 14.37 1.17
N PHE A 107 4.44 13.88 0.99
CA PHE A 107 3.27 14.30 1.77
C PHE A 107 3.51 14.33 3.30
N GLY A 108 4.13 13.29 3.85
CA GLY A 108 4.43 13.25 5.29
C GLY A 108 5.42 14.32 5.77
N ASN A 109 6.28 14.83 4.88
CA ASN A 109 7.27 15.86 5.21
C ASN A 109 6.70 17.27 5.08
N PHE A 110 6.15 17.65 3.92
CA PHE A 110 5.68 19.02 3.73
C PHE A 110 4.41 19.34 4.53
N SER A 111 3.57 18.35 4.85
CA SER A 111 2.35 18.57 5.65
C SER A 111 2.62 19.08 7.07
N ALA A 112 3.88 19.02 7.53
CA ALA A 112 4.33 19.54 8.81
C ALA A 112 5.16 20.84 8.70
N MET A 113 5.31 21.41 7.50
CA MET A 113 6.05 22.66 7.25
C MET A 113 5.08 23.85 7.15
N ALA A 114 5.56 25.06 7.46
CA ALA A 114 4.85 26.28 7.11
C ALA A 114 4.85 26.46 5.57
N GLU A 115 3.81 27.10 5.04
CA GLU A 115 3.65 27.32 3.60
C GLU A 115 4.82 28.10 2.99
N ASP A 116 5.23 29.20 3.64
CA ASP A 116 6.34 30.04 3.18
C ASP A 116 7.67 29.27 3.21
N ASP A 117 7.96 28.54 4.30
CA ASP A 117 9.17 27.72 4.42
C ASP A 117 9.25 26.64 3.32
N PHE A 118 8.10 26.04 2.99
CA PHE A 118 8.02 25.06 1.91
C PHE A 118 8.26 25.72 0.54
N ALA A 119 7.63 26.86 0.28
CA ALA A 119 7.79 27.60 -0.97
C ALA A 119 9.25 28.01 -1.20
N ASP A 120 9.89 28.60 -0.19
CA ASP A 120 11.29 29.01 -0.24
C ASP A 120 12.22 27.81 -0.47
N LEU A 121 11.99 26.70 0.24
CA LEU A 121 12.76 25.47 0.07
C LEU A 121 12.63 24.88 -1.34
N VAL A 122 11.43 24.92 -1.93
CA VAL A 122 11.20 24.44 -3.29
C VAL A 122 11.93 25.34 -4.29
N ILE A 123 11.78 26.66 -4.19
CA ILE A 123 12.40 27.62 -5.10
C ILE A 123 13.93 27.47 -5.11
N ASP A 124 14.56 27.29 -3.95
CA ASP A 124 16.01 27.06 -3.81
C ASP A 124 16.51 25.79 -4.52
N GLN A 125 15.61 24.83 -4.82
CA GLN A 125 15.97 23.59 -5.52
C GLN A 125 15.72 23.65 -7.03
N LEU A 126 15.08 24.70 -7.55
CA LEU A 126 14.73 24.84 -8.97
C LEU A 126 15.85 25.44 -9.84
N HIS A 127 17.08 25.53 -9.32
CA HIS A 127 18.19 26.19 -10.03
C HIS A 127 18.84 25.35 -11.13
N THR A 128 18.79 24.01 -11.06
CA THR A 128 19.44 23.13 -12.04
C THR A 128 18.57 21.92 -12.39
N ASP A 129 18.70 21.41 -13.61
CA ASP A 129 18.01 20.17 -14.02
C ASP A 129 18.36 19.00 -13.08
N GLU A 130 19.60 18.93 -12.60
CA GLU A 130 20.03 17.88 -11.67
C GLU A 130 19.28 17.95 -10.34
N THR A 131 19.17 19.14 -9.73
CA THR A 131 18.45 19.32 -8.45
C THR A 131 16.97 19.02 -8.60
N ILE A 132 16.36 19.41 -9.74
CA ILE A 132 14.98 19.09 -10.08
C ILE A 132 14.78 17.57 -10.22
N PHE A 133 15.60 16.90 -11.05
CA PHE A 133 15.48 15.46 -11.28
C PHE A 133 15.73 14.64 -10.01
N ARG A 134 16.71 15.02 -9.19
CA ARG A 134 16.95 14.36 -7.89
C ARG A 134 15.76 14.52 -6.95
N THR A 135 15.14 15.69 -6.92
CA THR A 135 13.94 15.95 -6.12
C THR A 135 12.80 15.03 -6.56
N MET A 136 12.52 14.95 -7.87
CA MET A 136 11.49 14.07 -8.42
C MET A 136 11.78 12.58 -8.16
N LEU A 137 13.03 12.14 -8.36
CA LEU A 137 13.42 10.74 -8.17
C LEU A 137 13.31 10.28 -6.72
N ARG A 138 13.66 11.15 -5.76
CA ARG A 138 13.47 10.87 -4.33
C ARG A 138 12.01 10.69 -3.99
N ASP A 139 11.15 11.51 -4.57
CA ASP A 139 9.71 11.41 -4.36
C ASP A 139 9.12 10.11 -4.93
N VAL A 140 9.46 9.77 -6.17
CA VAL A 140 9.06 8.49 -6.77
C VAL A 140 9.54 7.30 -5.93
N HIS A 141 10.80 7.33 -5.47
CA HIS A 141 11.38 6.24 -4.68
C HIS A 141 10.66 6.06 -3.35
N GLN A 142 10.43 7.14 -2.60
CA GLN A 142 9.75 7.07 -1.30
C GLN A 142 8.28 6.68 -1.43
N ASN A 143 7.55 7.22 -2.41
CA ASN A 143 6.17 6.81 -2.68
C ASN A 143 6.11 5.32 -3.08
N GLY A 144 7.04 4.85 -3.91
CA GLY A 144 7.17 3.41 -4.24
C GLY A 144 7.46 2.53 -3.02
N MET A 145 8.32 2.96 -2.10
CA MET A 145 8.59 2.23 -0.85
C MET A 145 7.35 2.14 0.03
N VAL A 146 6.60 3.23 0.20
CA VAL A 146 5.36 3.25 0.99
C VAL A 146 4.32 2.32 0.38
N LEU A 147 4.19 2.35 -0.94
CA LEU A 147 3.28 1.49 -1.68
C LEU A 147 3.58 0.00 -1.44
N GLN A 148 4.85 -0.40 -1.57
CA GLN A 148 5.27 -1.79 -1.39
C GLN A 148 5.12 -2.26 0.08
N HIS A 149 5.61 -1.47 1.04
CA HIS A 149 5.68 -1.92 2.43
C HIS A 149 4.36 -1.83 3.19
N LYS A 150 3.44 -0.97 2.75
CA LYS A 150 2.11 -0.83 3.37
C LYS A 150 1.04 -1.51 2.51
N LYS A 151 0.62 -0.89 1.40
CA LYS A 151 -0.56 -1.34 0.63
C LYS A 151 -0.40 -2.77 0.11
N TYR A 152 0.68 -3.05 -0.63
CA TYR A 152 0.88 -4.38 -1.23
C TYR A 152 1.13 -5.47 -0.20
N ARG A 153 1.76 -5.14 0.95
CA ARG A 153 1.96 -6.10 2.04
C ARG A 153 0.64 -6.53 2.65
N TYR A 154 -0.23 -5.59 3.04
CA TYR A 154 -1.56 -5.92 3.59
C TYR A 154 -2.45 -6.62 2.56
N LEU A 155 -2.40 -6.19 1.31
CA LEU A 155 -3.11 -6.84 0.22
C LEU A 155 -2.65 -8.31 0.06
N GLY A 156 -1.34 -8.56 0.08
CA GLY A 156 -0.77 -9.90 0.05
C GLY A 156 -1.22 -10.78 1.22
N HIS A 157 -1.28 -10.22 2.44
CA HIS A 157 -1.81 -10.94 3.61
C HIS A 157 -3.30 -11.26 3.45
N ALA A 158 -4.12 -10.32 2.99
CA ALA A 158 -5.55 -10.54 2.75
C ALA A 158 -5.78 -11.72 1.79
N TYR A 159 -5.11 -11.72 0.63
CA TYR A 159 -5.23 -12.82 -0.33
C TYR A 159 -4.83 -14.17 0.25
N ARG A 160 -3.71 -14.24 0.98
CA ARG A 160 -3.24 -15.49 1.59
C ARG A 160 -4.23 -16.03 2.62
N ILE A 161 -4.72 -15.15 3.50
CA ILE A 161 -5.71 -15.52 4.52
C ILE A 161 -6.99 -16.03 3.86
N PHE A 162 -7.50 -15.31 2.86
CA PHE A 162 -8.71 -15.71 2.16
C PHE A 162 -8.57 -17.08 1.47
N LEU A 163 -7.46 -17.29 0.74
CA LEU A 163 -7.21 -18.54 0.04
C LEU A 163 -7.02 -19.71 1.00
N ILE A 164 -6.26 -19.53 2.08
CA ILE A 164 -6.09 -20.58 3.12
C ILE A 164 -7.44 -20.93 3.74
N GLY A 165 -8.25 -19.93 4.07
CA GLY A 165 -9.59 -20.13 4.62
C GLY A 165 -10.51 -20.90 3.69
N LEU A 166 -10.55 -20.49 2.41
CA LEU A 166 -11.39 -21.14 1.40
C LEU A 166 -10.96 -22.59 1.15
N SER A 167 -9.65 -22.85 1.06
CA SER A 167 -9.12 -24.22 0.93
C SER A 167 -9.41 -25.07 2.16
N LEU A 168 -9.25 -24.53 3.37
CA LEU A 168 -9.52 -25.25 4.61
C LEU A 168 -11.02 -25.57 4.77
N THR A 169 -11.90 -24.60 4.50
CA THR A 169 -13.35 -24.81 4.46
C THR A 169 -13.72 -25.91 3.47
N PHE A 170 -13.15 -25.88 2.27
CA PHE A 170 -13.44 -26.90 1.26
C PHE A 170 -12.99 -28.30 1.70
N ALA A 171 -11.80 -28.41 2.30
CA ALA A 171 -11.31 -29.67 2.86
C ALA A 171 -12.23 -30.20 3.97
N LEU A 172 -12.67 -29.34 4.89
CA LEU A 172 -13.58 -29.71 5.97
C LEU A 172 -14.94 -30.17 5.44
N PHE A 173 -15.46 -29.50 4.42
CA PHE A 173 -16.71 -29.90 3.76
C PHE A 173 -16.60 -31.29 3.14
N LEU A 174 -15.50 -31.61 2.46
CA LEU A 174 -15.26 -32.95 1.91
C LEU A 174 -15.17 -34.02 3.00
N VAL A 175 -14.56 -33.69 4.13
CA VAL A 175 -14.46 -34.61 5.28
C VAL A 175 -15.84 -34.87 5.90
N GLU A 176 -16.66 -33.83 6.11
CA GLU A 176 -18.04 -34.00 6.58
C GLU A 176 -18.88 -34.86 5.61
N LEU A 177 -18.73 -34.61 4.31
CA LEU A 177 -19.42 -35.37 3.28
C LEU A 177 -19.01 -36.85 3.26
N ALA A 178 -17.72 -37.13 3.42
CA ALA A 178 -17.19 -38.50 3.44
C ALA A 178 -17.58 -39.28 4.70
N LEU A 179 -17.67 -38.60 5.86
CA LEU A 179 -18.05 -39.21 7.13
C LEU A 179 -19.57 -39.40 7.28
N GLY A 180 -20.38 -38.70 6.49
CA GLY A 180 -21.85 -38.77 6.56
C GLY A 180 -22.45 -38.27 7.88
N ARG A 181 -21.66 -37.55 8.69
CA ARG A 181 -22.05 -36.99 9.99
C ARG A 181 -21.38 -35.62 10.16
N SER A 182 -22.08 -34.69 10.81
CA SER A 182 -21.52 -33.39 11.19
C SER A 182 -20.32 -33.57 12.12
N LEU A 183 -19.28 -32.75 11.93
CA LEU A 183 -18.12 -32.72 12.82
C LEU A 183 -18.43 -32.09 14.20
N ILE A 184 -19.66 -31.58 14.36
CA ILE A 184 -20.24 -30.99 15.58
C ILE A 184 -21.48 -31.80 15.95
#